data_AF-A0A8T3Q100-F1
#
_entry.id   AF-A0A8T3Q100-F1
#
_cell.length_a   1.000
_cell.length_b   1.000
_cell.length_c   1.000
_cell.angle_alpha   90.00
_cell.angle_beta   90.00
_cell.angle_gamma   90.00
#
_symmetry.space_group_name_H-M   'P 1'
#
loop_
_entity.id
_entity.type
_entity.pdbx_description
1 polymer ?
#
loop_
_entity_poly.entity_id
_entity_poly.type
_entity_poly.pdbx_seq_one_letter_code
_entity_poly.pdbx_strand_id
1 'polypeptide(L)'
;MELEQLVPGIIGAFVGVIGWLFVGVYIQRRQFMSQARNAARAVYFEVDVNRVAVTVARDFGSFTPLDRTSFERLLPELATLLKPAELQRIVSAYMSHAGYQQASSGADELPSEVRRRMLDSILAAHEQALETLRTRAFSAREARALGVAPITASAPAAPEAERTRAS
;
A
#
# COMPACT_ATOMS: atom_id res chain seq x y z
N MET A 1 -39.11 50.88 0.15
CA MET A 1 -39.43 49.79 -0.80
C MET A 1 -38.17 49.15 -1.38
N GLU A 2 -37.17 49.91 -1.86
CA GLU A 2 -35.91 49.32 -2.40
C GLU A 2 -35.04 48.59 -1.35
N LEU A 3 -34.88 49.14 -0.15
CA LEU A 3 -34.03 48.56 0.91
C LEU A 3 -34.56 47.22 1.46
N GLU A 4 -35.88 47.04 1.49
CA GLU A 4 -36.56 45.84 2.01
C GLU A 4 -36.44 44.64 1.05
N GLN A 5 -36.17 44.88 -0.24
CA GLN A 5 -35.89 43.83 -1.22
C GLN A 5 -34.38 43.59 -1.42
N LEU A 6 -33.56 44.63 -1.21
CA LEU A 6 -32.10 44.55 -1.31
C LEU A 6 -31.49 43.62 -0.25
N VAL A 7 -31.97 43.70 0.99
CA VAL A 7 -31.44 42.88 2.12
C VAL A 7 -31.67 41.37 1.92
N PRO A 8 -32.88 40.89 1.58
CA PRO A 8 -33.10 39.49 1.25
C PRO A 8 -32.28 39.01 0.05
N GLY A 9 -32.13 39.86 -0.98
CA GLY A 9 -31.34 39.55 -2.18
C GLY A 9 -29.85 39.35 -1.88
N ILE A 10 -29.27 40.21 -1.06
CA ILE A 10 -27.87 40.10 -0.61
C ILE A 10 -27.67 38.85 0.24
N ILE A 11 -28.58 38.58 1.18
CA ILE A 11 -28.52 37.38 2.03
C ILE A 11 -28.62 36.10 1.17
N GLY A 12 -29.52 36.07 0.19
CA GLY A 12 -29.66 34.94 -0.74
C GLY A 12 -28.42 34.70 -1.58
N ALA A 13 -27.80 35.77 -2.12
CA ALA A 13 -26.56 35.67 -2.87
C ALA A 13 -25.39 35.18 -1.99
N PHE A 14 -25.30 35.67 -0.75
CA PHE A 14 -24.24 35.27 0.19
C PHE A 14 -24.37 33.80 0.60
N VAL A 15 -25.58 33.35 0.91
CA VAL A 15 -25.87 31.93 1.20
C VAL A 15 -25.61 31.05 -0.02
N GLY A 16 -25.94 31.52 -1.23
CA GLY A 16 -25.65 30.81 -2.48
C GLY A 16 -24.15 30.60 -2.71
N VAL A 17 -23.34 31.67 -2.56
CA VAL A 17 -21.88 31.62 -2.72
C VAL A 17 -21.24 30.73 -1.65
N ILE A 18 -21.62 30.90 -0.38
CA ILE A 18 -21.11 30.07 0.71
C ILE A 18 -21.47 28.60 0.48
N GLY A 19 -22.74 28.31 0.14
CA GLY A 19 -23.20 26.96 -0.14
C GLY A 19 -22.41 26.30 -1.27
N TRP A 20 -22.16 27.02 -2.36
CA TRP A 20 -21.38 26.50 -3.48
C TRP A 20 -19.91 26.26 -3.12
N LEU A 21 -19.28 27.18 -2.38
CA LEU A 21 -17.91 27.01 -1.88
C LEU A 21 -17.80 25.77 -0.97
N PHE A 22 -18.76 25.56 -0.07
CA PHE A 22 -18.77 24.38 0.79
C PHE A 22 -18.90 23.08 -0.01
N VAL A 23 -19.76 23.05 -1.03
CA VAL A 23 -19.90 21.89 -1.92
C VAL A 23 -18.59 21.63 -2.69
N GLY A 24 -17.97 22.68 -3.23
CA GLY A 24 -16.68 22.58 -3.93
C GLY A 24 -15.59 21.98 -3.04
N VAL A 25 -15.42 22.53 -1.83
CA VAL A 25 -14.45 22.04 -0.84
C VAL A 25 -14.75 20.59 -0.43
N TYR A 26 -16.02 20.24 -0.25
CA TYR A 26 -16.42 18.89 0.13
C TYR A 26 -16.08 17.86 -0.96
N ILE A 27 -16.42 18.13 -2.22
CA ILE A 27 -16.15 17.24 -3.35
C ILE A 27 -14.64 17.09 -3.54
N GLN A 28 -13.90 18.21 -3.52
CA GLN A 28 -12.46 18.22 -3.67
C GLN A 28 -11.77 17.39 -2.57
N ARG A 29 -12.16 17.57 -1.31
CA ARG A 29 -11.63 16.80 -0.19
C ARG A 29 -11.91 15.30 -0.32
N ARG A 30 -13.09 14.93 -0.82
CA ARG A 30 -13.47 13.53 -1.06
C ARG A 30 -12.61 12.90 -2.16
N GLN A 31 -12.34 13.62 -3.25
CA GLN A 31 -11.49 13.15 -4.34
C GLN A 31 -10.05 12.92 -3.86
N PHE A 32 -9.47 13.88 -3.13
CA PHE A 32 -8.12 13.73 -2.56
C PHE A 32 -8.01 12.53 -1.64
N MET A 33 -9.00 12.31 -0.76
CA MET A 33 -9.01 11.13 0.11
C MET A 33 -9.12 9.82 -0.66
N SER A 34 -9.88 9.79 -1.75
CA SER A 34 -9.96 8.60 -2.61
C SER A 34 -8.63 8.33 -3.32
N GLN A 35 -7.99 9.37 -3.84
CA GLN A 35 -6.68 9.27 -4.49
C GLN A 35 -5.62 8.78 -3.51
N ALA A 36 -5.57 9.35 -2.30
CA ALA A 36 -4.62 8.97 -1.27
C ALA A 36 -4.82 7.52 -0.80
N ARG A 37 -6.06 7.04 -0.70
CA ARG A 37 -6.34 5.63 -0.42
C ARG A 37 -5.88 4.72 -1.55
N ASN A 38 -6.13 5.07 -2.81
CA ASN A 38 -5.68 4.27 -3.94
C ASN A 38 -4.14 4.23 -4.03
N ALA A 39 -3.47 5.34 -3.73
CA ALA A 39 -2.03 5.40 -3.59
C ALA A 39 -1.52 4.44 -2.49
N ALA A 40 -2.14 4.48 -1.31
CA ALA A 40 -1.80 3.58 -0.22
C ALA A 40 -2.04 2.09 -0.55
N ARG A 41 -3.06 1.77 -1.36
CA ARG A 41 -3.30 0.41 -1.85
C ARG A 41 -2.22 -0.06 -2.83
N ALA A 42 -1.76 0.82 -3.73
CA ALA A 42 -0.66 0.49 -4.63
C ALA A 42 0.63 0.18 -3.85
N VAL A 43 0.95 1.01 -2.85
CA VAL A 43 2.10 0.79 -1.98
C VAL A 43 1.92 -0.46 -1.11
N TYR A 44 0.71 -0.77 -0.65
CA TYR A 44 0.42 -2.03 0.06
C TYR A 44 0.82 -3.26 -0.76
N PHE A 45 0.43 -3.33 -2.03
CA PHE A 45 0.77 -4.46 -2.88
C PHE A 45 2.27 -4.52 -3.22
N GLU A 46 2.93 -3.37 -3.42
CA GLU A 46 4.38 -3.33 -3.58
C GLU A 46 5.12 -3.88 -2.35
N VAL A 47 4.72 -3.46 -1.14
CA VAL A 47 5.30 -3.97 0.11
C VAL A 47 5.01 -5.46 0.28
N ASP A 48 3.84 -5.96 -0.12
CA ASP A 48 3.52 -7.39 0.01
C ASP A 48 4.35 -8.24 -0.95
N VAL A 49 4.54 -7.79 -2.19
CA VAL A 49 5.45 -8.45 -3.15
C VAL A 49 6.89 -8.45 -2.62
N ASN A 50 7.37 -7.32 -2.09
CA ASN A 50 8.69 -7.24 -1.48
C ASN A 50 8.81 -8.19 -0.28
N ARG A 51 7.78 -8.28 0.58
CA ARG A 51 7.76 -9.22 1.71
C ARG A 51 7.88 -10.67 1.24
N VAL A 52 7.17 -11.04 0.16
CA VAL A 52 7.27 -12.39 -0.44
C VAL A 52 8.70 -12.64 -0.94
N ALA A 53 9.31 -11.68 -1.64
CA ALA A 53 10.71 -11.78 -2.07
C ALA A 53 11.67 -11.98 -0.89
N VAL A 54 11.52 -11.22 0.20
CA VAL A 54 12.33 -11.38 1.41
C VAL A 54 12.10 -12.74 2.06
N THR A 55 10.86 -13.24 2.05
CA THR A 55 10.53 -14.58 2.59
C THR A 55 11.24 -15.67 1.79
N VAL A 56 11.21 -15.58 0.46
CA VAL A 56 11.91 -16.51 -0.43
C VAL A 56 13.42 -16.44 -0.23
N ALA A 57 13.98 -15.25 -0.08
CA ALA A 57 15.40 -15.08 0.23
C ALA A 57 15.78 -15.69 1.58
N ARG A 58 14.92 -15.57 2.59
CA ARG A 58 15.15 -16.14 3.93
C ARG A 58 15.13 -17.67 3.90
N ASP A 59 14.12 -18.24 3.25
CA ASP A 59 13.85 -19.67 3.33
C ASP A 59 14.67 -20.48 2.31
N PHE A 60 15.00 -19.88 1.16
CA PHE A 60 15.65 -20.57 0.04
C PHE A 60 16.96 -19.92 -0.40
N GLY A 61 17.35 -18.78 0.15
CA GLY A 61 18.57 -18.06 -0.27
C GLY A 61 18.48 -17.47 -1.67
N SER A 62 17.30 -17.40 -2.27
CA SER A 62 17.08 -16.84 -3.60
C SER A 62 16.69 -15.37 -3.49
N PHE A 63 17.58 -14.49 -3.93
CA PHE A 63 17.40 -13.04 -3.84
C PHE A 63 16.88 -12.47 -5.16
N THR A 64 15.72 -11.82 -5.10
CA THR A 64 15.21 -10.97 -6.18
C THR A 64 15.29 -9.50 -5.78
N PRO A 65 15.51 -8.57 -6.73
CA PRO A 65 15.48 -7.13 -6.44
C PRO A 65 14.14 -6.70 -5.83
N LEU A 66 14.18 -5.82 -4.83
CA LEU A 66 13.01 -5.20 -4.21
C LEU A 66 12.65 -3.90 -4.94
N ASP A 67 11.37 -3.63 -5.14
CA ASP A 67 10.88 -2.42 -5.82
C ASP A 67 10.59 -1.30 -4.80
N ARG A 68 10.72 -0.05 -5.23
CA ARG A 68 10.37 1.16 -4.46
C ARG A 68 9.60 2.20 -5.28
N THR A 69 9.29 1.87 -6.53
CA THR A 69 8.79 2.81 -7.54
C THR A 69 7.46 3.44 -7.14
N SER A 70 6.52 2.65 -6.63
CA SER A 70 5.21 3.14 -6.21
C SER A 70 5.34 4.02 -4.98
N PHE A 71 6.14 3.61 -3.99
CA PHE A 71 6.37 4.40 -2.79
C PHE A 71 6.97 5.77 -3.09
N GLU A 72 8.04 5.84 -3.88
CA GLU A 72 8.69 7.12 -4.21
C GLU A 72 7.74 8.06 -4.97
N ARG A 73 6.99 7.51 -5.93
CA ARG A 73 6.05 8.27 -6.74
C ARG A 73 4.85 8.77 -5.95
N LEU A 74 4.37 8.00 -4.97
CA LEU A 74 3.11 8.24 -4.25
C LEU A 74 3.31 8.74 -2.81
N LEU A 75 4.55 9.10 -2.45
CA LEU A 75 4.90 9.63 -1.14
C LEU A 75 4.10 10.89 -0.77
N PRO A 76 3.85 11.85 -1.69
CA PRO A 76 3.02 13.01 -1.39
C PRO A 76 1.59 12.61 -0.99
N GLU A 77 0.96 11.73 -1.75
CA GLU A 77 -0.40 11.25 -1.47
C GLU A 77 -0.47 10.48 -0.15
N LEU A 78 0.51 9.62 0.13
CA LEU A 78 0.63 8.93 1.41
C LEU A 78 0.70 9.92 2.59
N ALA A 79 1.48 10.99 2.46
CA ALA A 79 1.62 12.00 3.50
C ALA A 79 0.31 12.76 3.79
N THR A 80 -0.62 12.82 2.83
CA THR A 80 -1.97 13.41 3.07
C THR A 80 -2.91 12.47 3.84
N LEU A 81 -2.67 11.16 3.77
CA LEU A 81 -3.52 10.14 4.40
C LEU A 81 -3.00 9.71 5.78
N LEU A 82 -1.69 9.62 5.93
CA LEU A 82 -1.03 8.97 7.06
C LEU A 82 -0.49 9.97 8.07
N LYS A 83 -0.50 9.59 9.34
CA LYS A 83 0.19 10.34 10.39
C LYS A 83 1.72 10.14 10.26
N PRO A 84 2.55 11.06 10.78
CA PRO A 84 4.00 10.94 10.70
C PRO A 84 4.55 9.59 11.22
N ALA A 85 4.05 9.11 12.35
CA ALA A 85 4.46 7.82 12.92
C ALA A 85 4.07 6.61 12.04
N GLU A 86 3.00 6.72 11.26
CA GLU A 86 2.54 5.67 10.35
C GLU A 86 3.37 5.67 9.07
N LEU A 87 3.64 6.87 8.53
CA LEU A 87 4.52 7.05 7.40
C LEU A 87 5.94 6.55 7.72
N GLN A 88 6.45 6.82 8.92
CA GLN A 88 7.74 6.33 9.38
C GLN A 88 7.83 4.80 9.33
N ARG A 89 6.79 4.06 9.73
CA ARG A 89 6.78 2.59 9.65
C ARG A 89 6.94 2.08 8.22
N ILE A 90 6.28 2.74 7.26
CA ILE A 90 6.38 2.40 5.84
C ILE A 90 7.79 2.72 5.33
N VAL A 91 8.30 3.92 5.63
CA VAL A 91 9.67 4.33 5.27
C VAL A 91 10.69 3.34 5.82
N SER A 92 10.54 2.86 7.06
CA SER A 92 11.43 1.87 7.67
C SER A 92 11.46 0.55 6.90
N ALA A 93 10.33 0.09 6.35
CA ALA A 93 10.32 -1.08 5.48
C ALA A 93 11.16 -0.85 4.21
N TYR A 94 11.04 0.31 3.55
CA TYR A 94 11.86 0.63 2.37
C TYR A 94 13.34 0.87 2.70
N MET A 95 13.66 1.47 3.84
CA MET A 95 15.06 1.63 4.29
C MET A 95 15.74 0.28 4.57
N SER A 96 14.96 -0.73 4.98
CA SER A 96 15.46 -2.08 5.20
C SER A 96 15.96 -2.77 3.92
N HIS A 97 15.66 -2.23 2.73
CA HIS A 97 16.18 -2.71 1.45
C HIS A 97 17.72 -2.63 1.37
N ALA A 98 18.34 -1.66 2.05
CA ALA A 98 19.79 -1.58 2.13
C ALA A 98 20.37 -2.82 2.84
N GLY A 99 19.75 -3.24 3.95
CA GLY A 99 20.08 -4.48 4.62
C GLY A 99 19.85 -5.68 3.69
N TYR A 100 18.71 -5.75 3.00
CA TYR A 100 18.45 -6.84 2.07
C TYR A 100 19.53 -6.97 0.97
N GLN A 101 19.98 -5.85 0.40
CA GLN A 101 21.08 -5.84 -0.57
C GLN A 101 22.40 -6.34 0.05
N GLN A 102 22.72 -5.93 1.27
CA GLN A 102 23.90 -6.42 2.00
C GLN A 102 23.83 -7.94 2.24
N ALA A 103 22.65 -8.48 2.58
CA ALA A 103 22.46 -9.94 2.72
C ALA A 103 22.65 -10.67 1.39
N SER A 104 22.27 -10.04 0.27
CA SER A 104 22.42 -10.61 -1.07
C SER A 104 23.88 -10.60 -1.53
N SER A 105 24.62 -9.51 -1.30
CA SER A 105 26.01 -9.38 -1.79
C SER A 105 27.04 -10.00 -0.85
N GLY A 106 26.79 -9.99 0.46
CA GLY A 106 27.66 -10.57 1.48
C GLY A 106 27.31 -12.01 1.86
N ALA A 107 26.69 -12.77 0.95
CA ALA A 107 26.18 -14.12 1.24
C ALA A 107 27.29 -15.10 1.68
N ASP A 108 28.51 -14.91 1.21
CA ASP A 108 29.66 -15.75 1.59
C ASP A 108 30.40 -15.24 2.84
N GLU A 109 30.19 -13.97 3.22
CA GLU A 109 30.88 -13.33 4.35
C GLU A 109 30.06 -13.42 5.66
N LEU A 110 28.74 -13.49 5.57
CA LEU A 110 27.84 -13.53 6.71
C LEU A 110 27.50 -14.97 7.11
N PRO A 111 27.68 -15.35 8.40
CA PRO A 111 27.14 -16.60 8.92
C PRO A 111 25.64 -16.71 8.62
N SER A 112 25.20 -17.91 8.22
CA SER A 112 23.83 -18.17 7.78
C SER A 112 22.78 -17.77 8.84
N GLU A 113 23.07 -17.97 10.12
CA GLU A 113 22.20 -17.56 11.23
C GLU A 113 22.06 -16.04 11.35
N VAL A 114 23.15 -15.30 11.16
CA VAL A 114 23.15 -13.83 11.23
C VAL A 114 22.35 -13.26 10.07
N ARG A 115 22.57 -13.78 8.85
CA ARG A 115 21.79 -13.43 7.68
C ARG A 115 20.31 -13.71 7.88
N ARG A 116 19.96 -14.88 8.42
CA ARG A 116 18.56 -15.25 8.68
C ARG A 116 17.89 -14.28 9.66
N ARG A 117 18.55 -13.95 10.78
CA ARG A 117 18.04 -12.96 11.75
C ARG A 117 17.86 -11.58 11.14
N MET A 118 18.75 -11.18 10.23
CA MET A 118 18.63 -9.91 9.52
C MET A 118 17.43 -9.91 8.56
N LEU A 119 17.19 -11.00 7.85
CA LEU A 119 16.01 -11.15 7.00
C LEU A 119 14.72 -11.20 7.82
N ASP A 120 14.74 -11.81 9.01
CA ASP A 120 13.59 -11.80 9.94
C ASP A 120 13.25 -10.38 10.41
N SER A 121 14.26 -9.52 10.69
CA SER A 121 14.00 -8.13 11.07
C SER A 121 13.46 -7.29 9.90
N ILE A 122 13.93 -7.55 8.67
CA ILE A 122 13.41 -6.95 7.44
C ILE A 122 11.94 -7.36 7.22
N LEU A 123 11.62 -8.65 7.40
CA LEU A 123 10.25 -9.16 7.32
C LEU A 123 9.34 -8.49 8.34
N ALA A 124 9.78 -8.37 9.59
CA ALA A 124 9.00 -7.71 10.63
C ALA A 124 8.70 -6.24 10.28
N ALA A 125 9.65 -5.52 9.66
CA ALA A 125 9.41 -4.16 9.19
C ALA A 125 8.35 -4.10 8.07
N HIS A 126 8.40 -5.05 7.12
CA HIS A 126 7.39 -5.15 6.06
C HIS A 126 6.01 -5.50 6.60
N GLU A 127 5.91 -6.42 7.56
CA GLU A 127 4.64 -6.78 8.21
C GLU A 127 4.01 -5.60 8.95
N GLN A 128 4.82 -4.80 9.67
CA GLN A 128 4.34 -3.59 10.34
C GLN A 128 3.84 -2.53 9.34
N ALA A 129 4.53 -2.38 8.20
CA ALA A 129 4.11 -1.50 7.14
C ALA A 129 2.79 -1.98 6.50
N LEU A 130 2.67 -3.28 6.22
CA LEU A 130 1.44 -3.89 5.69
C LEU A 130 0.27 -3.72 6.63
N GLU A 131 0.45 -3.91 7.94
CA GLU A 131 -0.62 -3.72 8.91
C GLU A 131 -1.09 -2.25 8.95
N THR A 132 -0.13 -1.33 8.92
CA THR A 132 -0.40 0.11 8.89
C THR A 132 -1.16 0.50 7.62
N LEU A 133 -0.73 0.02 6.46
CA LEU A 133 -1.38 0.27 5.18
C LEU A 133 -2.75 -0.40 5.10
N ARG A 134 -2.90 -1.63 5.61
CA ARG A 134 -4.16 -2.36 5.64
C ARG A 134 -5.24 -1.62 6.41
N THR A 135 -4.90 -1.08 7.58
CA THR A 135 -5.84 -0.33 8.44
C THR A 135 -6.20 1.05 7.90
N ARG A 136 -5.33 1.66 7.07
CA ARG A 136 -5.52 3.04 6.57
C ARG A 136 -6.06 3.11 5.14
N ALA A 137 -5.68 2.18 4.28
CA ALA A 137 -5.99 2.20 2.85
C ALA A 137 -7.29 1.46 2.51
N PHE A 138 -7.72 0.53 3.37
CA PHE A 138 -8.86 -0.35 3.12
C PHE A 138 -9.98 -0.13 4.13
N SER A 139 -11.21 -0.38 3.69
CA SER A 139 -12.34 -0.53 4.60
C SER A 139 -12.19 -1.77 5.48
N ALA A 140 -12.86 -1.80 6.63
CA ALA A 140 -12.83 -2.96 7.53
C ALA A 140 -13.30 -4.27 6.86
N ARG A 141 -14.11 -4.20 5.80
CA ARG A 141 -14.52 -5.37 5.01
C ARG A 141 -13.40 -5.85 4.10
N GLU A 142 -12.78 -4.92 3.36
CA GLU A 142 -11.64 -5.22 2.47
C GLU A 142 -10.43 -5.73 3.26
N ALA A 143 -10.11 -5.10 4.39
CA ALA A 143 -9.01 -5.51 5.27
C ALA A 143 -9.18 -6.94 5.83
N ARG A 144 -10.42 -7.34 6.12
CA ARG A 144 -10.74 -8.72 6.52
C ARG A 144 -10.58 -9.71 5.37
N ALA A 145 -11.01 -9.35 4.17
CA ALA A 145 -10.82 -10.21 2.99
C ALA A 145 -9.33 -10.47 2.70
N LEU A 146 -8.48 -9.45 2.87
CA LEU A 146 -7.02 -9.59 2.72
C LEU A 146 -6.38 -10.48 3.79
N GLY A 147 -6.90 -10.46 5.03
CA GLY A 147 -6.38 -11.29 6.13
C GLY A 147 -6.77 -12.77 6.07
N VAL A 148 -7.68 -13.16 5.16
CA VAL A 148 -8.23 -14.52 5.06
C VAL A 148 -7.70 -15.27 3.83
N ALA A 149 -7.01 -14.60 2.89
CA ALA A 149 -6.49 -15.25 1.69
C ALA A 149 -5.12 -15.92 1.95
N PRO A 150 -5.04 -17.25 2.14
CA PRO A 150 -3.78 -17.94 1.89
C PRO A 150 -3.44 -17.76 0.41
N ILE A 151 -2.18 -17.47 0.10
CA ILE A 151 -1.64 -17.61 -1.25
C ILE A 151 -1.62 -19.13 -1.53
N THR A 152 -2.78 -19.72 -1.81
CA THR A 152 -2.82 -21.01 -2.49
C THR A 152 -2.29 -20.73 -3.88
N ALA A 153 -1.05 -21.15 -4.12
CA ALA A 153 -0.49 -21.29 -5.45
C ALA A 153 -1.56 -21.92 -6.34
N SER A 154 -2.12 -21.12 -7.25
CA SER A 154 -2.90 -21.66 -8.36
C SER A 154 -1.91 -22.41 -9.22
N ALA A 155 -1.69 -23.68 -8.89
CA ALA A 155 -0.96 -24.60 -9.74
C ALA A 155 -1.68 -24.60 -11.10
N PRO A 156 -0.97 -24.42 -12.22
CA PRO A 156 -1.59 -24.59 -13.52
C PRO A 156 -2.14 -26.01 -13.59
N ALA A 157 -3.43 -26.13 -13.86
CA ALA A 157 -4.06 -27.42 -14.11
C ALA A 157 -3.25 -28.13 -15.20
N ALA A 158 -2.69 -29.29 -14.85
CA ALA A 158 -2.01 -30.15 -15.80
C ALA A 158 -2.97 -30.47 -16.95
N PRO A 159 -2.55 -30.39 -18.22
CA PRO A 159 -3.39 -30.79 -19.34
C PRO A 159 -3.65 -32.29 -19.24
N GLU A 160 -4.93 -32.62 -19.29
CA GLU A 160 -5.49 -33.96 -19.35
C GLU A 160 -4.81 -34.78 -20.46
N ALA A 161 -4.14 -35.86 -20.06
CA ALA A 161 -3.53 -36.81 -20.96
C ALA A 161 -4.60 -37.54 -21.79
N GLU A 162 -4.27 -37.79 -23.06
CA GLU A 162 -4.40 -39.13 -23.62
C GLU A 162 -5.83 -39.74 -23.65
N ARG A 163 -6.69 -39.20 -24.52
CA ARG A 163 -7.86 -39.94 -25.05
C ARG A 163 -7.99 -39.75 -26.57
N THR A 164 -7.04 -40.28 -27.32
CA THR A 164 -7.24 -40.61 -28.73
C THR A 164 -6.36 -41.79 -29.14
N ARG A 165 -6.61 -42.95 -28.53
CA ARG A 165 -6.43 -44.26 -29.16
C ARG A 165 -7.78 -44.97 -29.18
N ALA A 166 -8.52 -44.79 -30.27
CA ALA A 166 -9.49 -45.73 -30.81
C ALA A 166 -10.25 -45.07 -31.96
N SER A 167 -9.73 -45.21 -33.18
CA SER A 167 -10.48 -45.54 -34.41
C SER A 167 -9.49 -45.66 -35.56
#